data_AF-A0A6J4FR37-F1
#
_entry.id   AF-A0A6J4FR37-F1
#
_cell.length_a   1.000
_cell.length_b   1.000
_cell.length_c   1.000
_cell.angle_alpha   90.00
_cell.angle_beta   90.00
_cell.angle_gamma   90.00
#
_symmetry.space_group_name_H-M   'P 1'
#
loop_
_entity.id
_entity.type
_entity.pdbx_description
1 polymer ?
#
loop_
_entity_poly.entity_id
_entity_poly.type
_entity_poly.pdbx_seq_one_letter_code
_entity_poly.pdbx_strand_id
1 'polypeptide(L)'
;MPHPVRAAFLLLLLLSAVAPPALAQAKFSRCLQQDEVVVEQIIRHGIFLREAGGRCEDYQPGTAKKWTDFDAKNGARLKKQTERRIKVFQREFKADALKVMTYFDGRLVTYHRHYPLSAAYCRNVDKMLDAITKGGWGAFAEQASTVQNQVLQDYKVC
;
A
#
# COMPACT_ATOMS: atom_id res chain seq x y z
N MET A 1 -19.19 -55.77 -12.50
CA MET A 1 -19.23 -54.84 -11.34
C MET A 1 -18.07 -53.86 -11.48
N PRO A 2 -18.29 -52.62 -11.91
CA PRO A 2 -17.22 -51.64 -12.10
C PRO A 2 -16.75 -51.09 -10.73
N HIS A 3 -15.45 -51.11 -10.49
CA HIS A 3 -14.84 -50.70 -9.22
C HIS A 3 -14.95 -49.17 -9.00
N PRO A 4 -15.73 -48.70 -8.01
CA PRO A 4 -15.93 -47.26 -7.75
C PRO A 4 -14.65 -46.54 -7.29
N VAL A 5 -13.64 -47.30 -6.86
CA VAL A 5 -12.37 -46.77 -6.32
C VAL A 5 -11.51 -46.09 -7.40
N ARG A 6 -11.56 -46.56 -8.66
CA ARG A 6 -10.76 -45.99 -9.76
C ARG A 6 -11.32 -44.64 -10.25
N ALA A 7 -12.63 -44.46 -10.21
CA ALA A 7 -13.28 -43.20 -10.61
C ALA A 7 -12.99 -42.07 -9.61
N ALA A 8 -12.94 -42.37 -8.31
CA ALA A 8 -12.63 -41.40 -7.26
C ALA A 8 -11.17 -40.89 -7.35
N PHE A 9 -10.22 -41.76 -7.70
CA PHE A 9 -8.81 -41.38 -7.86
C PHE A 9 -8.56 -40.42 -9.03
N LEU A 10 -9.25 -40.63 -10.16
CA LEU A 10 -9.16 -39.74 -11.31
C LEU A 10 -9.77 -38.36 -11.02
N LEU A 11 -10.87 -38.31 -10.27
CA LEU A 11 -11.50 -37.06 -9.87
C LEU A 11 -10.59 -36.22 -8.95
N LEU A 12 -9.92 -36.85 -7.98
CA LEU A 12 -8.98 -36.19 -7.07
C LEU A 12 -7.74 -35.62 -7.79
N LEU A 13 -7.22 -36.33 -8.80
CA LEU A 13 -6.12 -35.83 -9.63
C LEU A 13 -6.54 -34.63 -10.50
N LEU A 14 -7.76 -34.66 -11.04
CA LEU A 14 -8.32 -33.54 -11.81
C LEU A 14 -8.57 -32.30 -10.93
N LEU A 15 -9.04 -32.49 -9.69
CA LEU A 15 -9.24 -31.40 -8.72
C LEU A 15 -7.91 -30.79 -8.22
N SER A 16 -6.82 -31.57 -8.21
CA SER A 16 -5.48 -31.09 -7.84
C SER A 16 -4.88 -30.14 -8.88
N ALA A 17 -5.28 -30.25 -10.15
CA ALA A 17 -4.81 -29.41 -11.24
C ALA A 17 -5.57 -28.06 -11.36
N VAL A 18 -6.69 -27.91 -10.64
CA VAL A 18 -7.47 -26.65 -10.60
C VAL A 18 -7.15 -25.82 -9.37
N ALA A 19 -6.14 -26.21 -8.58
CA ALA A 19 -5.60 -25.31 -7.57
C ALA A 19 -5.17 -24.03 -8.28
N PRO A 20 -5.82 -22.87 -8.02
CA PRO A 20 -5.37 -21.62 -8.61
C PRO A 20 -3.89 -21.48 -8.27
N PRO A 21 -3.04 -21.02 -9.19
CA PRO A 21 -1.65 -20.78 -8.88
C PRO A 21 -1.67 -19.89 -7.64
N ALA A 22 -1.16 -20.43 -6.52
CA ALA A 22 -0.98 -19.64 -5.33
C ALA A 22 -0.12 -18.47 -5.80
N LEU A 23 -0.72 -17.28 -5.88
CA LEU A 23 0.00 -16.07 -6.21
C LEU A 23 1.01 -15.92 -5.09
N ALA A 24 2.20 -16.46 -5.31
CA ALA A 24 3.27 -16.44 -4.35
C ALA A 24 3.50 -14.96 -4.05
N GLN A 25 3.10 -14.55 -2.86
CA GLN A 25 3.23 -13.17 -2.43
C GLN A 25 4.71 -12.82 -2.58
N ALA A 26 5.02 -11.88 -3.48
CA ALA A 26 6.38 -11.45 -3.71
C ALA A 26 6.96 -10.95 -2.38
N LYS A 27 8.04 -11.58 -1.91
CA LYS A 27 8.74 -11.21 -0.68
C LYS A 27 10.04 -10.53 -1.04
N PHE A 28 10.37 -9.46 -0.32
CA PHE A 28 11.71 -8.87 -0.35
C PHE A 28 12.70 -9.88 0.22
N SER A 29 13.68 -10.26 -0.60
CA SER A 29 14.83 -11.10 -0.23
C SER A 29 15.89 -10.30 0.53
N ARG A 30 16.08 -9.03 0.18
CA ARG A 30 17.01 -8.11 0.85
C ARG A 30 16.32 -7.29 1.93
N CYS A 31 17.06 -6.94 2.97
CA CYS A 31 16.64 -5.88 3.88
C CYS A 31 16.50 -4.55 3.12
N LEU A 32 15.56 -3.73 3.57
CA LEU A 32 15.59 -2.31 3.27
C LEU A 32 16.66 -1.62 4.12
N GLN A 33 17.36 -0.67 3.52
CA GLN A 33 18.19 0.30 4.24
C GLN A 33 17.30 1.37 4.90
N GLN A 34 17.81 2.03 5.94
CA GLN A 34 17.05 3.05 6.68
C GLN A 34 16.46 4.16 5.79
N ASP A 35 17.18 4.61 4.75
CA ASP A 35 16.68 5.64 3.84
C ASP A 35 15.58 5.11 2.90
N GLU A 36 15.59 3.80 2.60
CA GLU A 36 14.55 3.10 1.84
C GLU A 36 13.30 2.87 2.69
N VAL A 37 13.47 2.61 3.99
CA VAL A 37 12.37 2.58 4.96
C VAL A 37 11.64 3.93 4.99
N VAL A 38 12.39 5.04 5.02
CA VAL A 38 11.80 6.39 4.97
C VAL A 38 11.03 6.62 3.66
N VAL A 39 11.57 6.14 2.53
CA VAL A 39 10.87 6.22 1.24
C VAL A 39 9.53 5.46 1.28
N GLU A 40 9.53 4.23 1.81
CA GLU A 40 8.30 3.45 1.95
C GLU A 40 7.30 4.13 2.89
N GLN A 41 7.74 4.62 4.04
CA GLN A 41 6.89 5.34 4.99
C GLN A 41 6.18 6.53 4.30
N ILE A 42 6.92 7.34 3.55
CA ILE A 42 6.38 8.47 2.81
C ILE A 42 5.34 8.02 1.77
N ILE A 43 5.69 7.05 0.92
CA ILE A 43 4.80 6.63 -0.17
C ILE A 43 3.52 6.01 0.37
N ARG A 44 3.63 5.12 1.36
CA ARG A 44 2.47 4.48 1.98
C ARG A 44 1.59 5.47 2.71
N HIS A 45 2.18 6.45 3.39
CA HIS A 45 1.42 7.54 4.04
C HIS A 45 0.68 8.41 3.03
N GLY A 46 1.30 8.71 1.88
CA GLY A 46 0.62 9.41 0.79
C GLY A 46 -0.57 8.61 0.24
N ILE A 47 -0.40 7.31 0.01
CA ILE A 47 -1.51 6.42 -0.40
C ILE A 47 -2.62 6.43 0.64
N PHE A 48 -2.28 6.27 1.93
CA PHE A 48 -3.25 6.31 3.02
C PHE A 48 -4.06 7.61 3.01
N LEU A 49 -3.41 8.77 3.02
CA LEU A 49 -4.11 10.06 3.08
C LEU A 49 -4.96 10.32 1.82
N ARG A 50 -4.49 9.91 0.64
CA ARG A 50 -5.28 9.99 -0.61
C ARG A 50 -6.55 9.17 -0.51
N GLU A 51 -6.44 7.89 -0.18
CA GLU A 51 -7.59 6.98 -0.17
C GLU A 51 -8.53 7.28 1.01
N ALA A 52 -7.98 7.56 2.20
CA ALA A 52 -8.78 7.90 3.38
C ALA A 52 -9.47 9.26 3.24
N GLY A 53 -8.77 10.28 2.74
CA GLY A 53 -9.33 11.60 2.49
C GLY A 53 -10.46 11.57 1.46
N GLY A 54 -10.30 10.80 0.39
CA GLY A 54 -11.37 10.59 -0.60
C GLY A 54 -12.61 9.90 -0.01
N ARG A 55 -12.42 8.87 0.82
CA ARG A 55 -13.53 8.13 1.43
C ARG A 55 -14.24 8.88 2.54
N CYS A 56 -13.56 9.82 3.19
CA CYS A 56 -14.12 10.60 4.28
C CYS A 56 -14.87 11.85 3.82
N GLU A 57 -14.89 12.15 2.51
CA GLU A 57 -15.52 13.36 1.97
C GLU A 57 -16.99 13.50 2.38
N ASP A 58 -17.78 12.43 2.33
CA ASP A 58 -19.19 12.45 2.71
C ASP A 58 -19.41 12.69 4.23
N TYR A 59 -18.44 12.30 5.05
CA TYR A 59 -18.50 12.45 6.52
C TYR A 59 -17.85 13.75 7.02
N GLN A 60 -16.85 14.25 6.29
CA GLN A 60 -16.03 15.42 6.59
C GLN A 60 -15.72 16.11 5.25
N PRO A 61 -16.62 16.97 4.75
CA PRO A 61 -16.44 17.62 3.46
C PRO A 61 -15.12 18.40 3.37
N GLY A 62 -14.45 18.29 2.23
CA GLY A 62 -13.18 18.95 1.93
C GLY A 62 -11.93 18.11 2.20
N THR A 63 -12.04 16.91 2.79
CA THR A 63 -10.87 16.05 3.03
C THR A 63 -10.16 15.64 1.73
N ALA A 64 -10.91 15.32 0.67
CA ALA A 64 -10.32 14.97 -0.63
C ALA A 64 -9.57 16.16 -1.26
N LYS A 65 -10.11 17.37 -1.08
CA LYS A 65 -9.48 18.60 -1.58
C LYS A 65 -8.18 18.90 -0.83
N LYS A 66 -8.16 18.76 0.50
CA LYS A 66 -6.95 19.00 1.31
C LYS A 66 -5.77 18.14 0.86
N TRP A 67 -6.01 16.85 0.55
CA TRP A 67 -4.99 15.99 -0.03
C TRP A 67 -4.54 16.48 -1.42
N THR A 68 -5.49 16.75 -2.32
CA THR A 68 -5.19 17.21 -3.69
C THR A 68 -4.35 18.50 -3.69
N ASP A 69 -4.69 19.47 -2.84
CA ASP A 69 -3.95 20.72 -2.71
C ASP A 69 -2.53 20.48 -2.18
N PHE A 70 -2.38 19.57 -1.21
CA PHE A 70 -1.06 19.18 -0.69
C PHE A 70 -0.21 18.51 -1.77
N ASP A 71 -0.78 17.56 -2.53
CA ASP A 71 -0.11 16.85 -3.62
C ASP A 71 0.30 17.83 -4.72
N ALA A 72 -0.59 18.72 -5.16
CA ALA A 72 -0.28 19.75 -6.14
C ALA A 72 0.90 20.64 -5.70
N LYS A 73 0.94 21.04 -4.42
CA LYS A 73 2.02 21.86 -3.87
C LYS A 73 3.35 21.11 -3.70
N ASN A 74 3.32 19.79 -3.48
CA ASN A 74 4.50 18.98 -3.16
C ASN A 74 4.81 17.89 -4.19
N GLY A 75 4.15 17.90 -5.35
CA GLY A 75 4.20 16.81 -6.34
C GLY A 75 5.61 16.48 -6.80
N ALA A 76 6.49 17.47 -6.95
CA ALA A 76 7.90 17.24 -7.29
C ALA A 76 8.64 16.42 -6.21
N ARG A 77 8.34 16.64 -4.92
CA ARG A 77 8.94 15.88 -3.82
C ARG A 77 8.37 14.47 -3.75
N LEU A 78 7.05 14.32 -3.91
CA LEU A 78 6.39 13.01 -3.97
C LEU A 78 6.93 12.18 -5.14
N LYS A 79 7.01 12.77 -6.33
CA LYS A 79 7.62 12.14 -7.52
C LYS A 79 9.05 11.66 -7.25
N LYS A 80 9.88 12.48 -6.61
CA LYS A 80 11.25 12.08 -6.23
C LYS A 80 11.28 10.86 -5.31
N GLN A 81 10.36 10.75 -4.36
CA GLN A 81 10.28 9.55 -3.51
C GLN A 81 9.78 8.34 -4.30
N THR A 82 8.82 8.52 -5.22
CA THR A 82 8.34 7.45 -6.10
C THR A 82 9.48 6.92 -6.99
N GLU A 83 10.30 7.80 -7.56
CA GLU A 83 11.48 7.41 -8.34
C GLU A 83 12.51 6.64 -7.52
N ARG A 84 12.74 7.04 -6.26
CA ARG A 84 13.60 6.28 -5.33
C ARG A 84 13.03 4.90 -5.06
N ARG A 85 11.72 4.80 -4.80
CA ARG A 85 11.05 3.52 -4.58
C ARG A 85 11.13 2.61 -5.79
N ILE A 86 10.94 3.15 -6.99
CA ILE A 86 11.10 2.39 -8.24
C ILE A 86 12.49 1.76 -8.31
N LYS A 87 13.55 2.49 -7.95
CA LYS A 87 14.92 1.94 -7.93
C LYS A 87 15.08 0.80 -6.92
N VAL A 88 14.44 0.90 -5.75
CA VAL A 88 14.42 -0.17 -4.74
C VAL A 88 13.78 -1.45 -5.31
N PHE A 89 12.61 -1.33 -5.93
CA PHE A 89 11.93 -2.48 -6.55
C PHE A 89 12.68 -3.01 -7.78
N GLN A 90 13.31 -2.16 -8.58
CA GLN A 90 14.16 -2.56 -9.71
C GLN A 90 15.38 -3.36 -9.25
N ARG A 91 16.02 -2.93 -8.17
CA ARG A 91 17.13 -3.68 -7.56
C ARG A 91 16.69 -5.05 -7.08
N GLU A 92 15.51 -5.11 -6.46
CA GLU A 92 15.02 -6.32 -5.78
C GLU A 92 14.43 -7.35 -6.75
N PHE A 93 13.52 -6.93 -7.64
CA PHE A 93 12.73 -7.82 -8.48
C PHE A 93 13.08 -7.75 -9.96
N LYS A 94 14.05 -6.91 -10.35
CA LYS A 94 14.56 -6.77 -11.73
C LYS A 94 13.43 -6.61 -12.75
N ALA A 95 13.18 -7.64 -13.56
CA ALA A 95 12.18 -7.62 -14.64
C ALA A 95 10.73 -7.47 -14.12
N ASP A 96 10.43 -7.93 -12.90
CA ASP A 96 9.09 -7.90 -12.33
C ASP A 96 8.81 -6.66 -11.45
N ALA A 97 9.76 -5.72 -11.38
CA ALA A 97 9.71 -4.59 -10.45
C ALA A 97 8.40 -3.79 -10.48
N LEU A 98 7.93 -3.40 -11.67
CA LEU A 98 6.70 -2.63 -11.81
C LEU A 98 5.47 -3.45 -11.41
N LYS A 99 5.41 -4.72 -11.81
CA LYS A 99 4.31 -5.64 -11.48
C LYS A 99 4.21 -5.83 -9.97
N VAL A 100 5.34 -6.10 -9.32
CA VAL A 100 5.40 -6.29 -7.87
C VAL A 100 5.09 -5.00 -7.12
N MET A 101 5.65 -3.85 -7.53
CA MET A 101 5.32 -2.56 -6.92
C MET A 101 3.81 -2.25 -7.01
N THR A 102 3.20 -2.49 -8.17
CA THR A 102 1.76 -2.31 -8.38
C THR A 102 0.94 -3.23 -7.48
N TYR A 103 1.38 -4.47 -7.26
CA TYR A 103 0.75 -5.39 -6.32
C TYR A 103 0.82 -4.86 -4.87
N PHE A 104 1.98 -4.38 -4.42
CA PHE A 104 2.13 -3.79 -3.09
C PHE A 104 1.23 -2.57 -2.90
N ASP A 105 1.17 -1.68 -3.90
CA ASP A 105 0.31 -0.50 -3.85
C ASP A 105 -1.17 -0.86 -3.90
N GLY A 106 -1.55 -1.81 -4.75
CA GLY A 106 -2.91 -2.32 -4.86
C GLY A 106 -3.40 -2.90 -3.53
N ARG A 107 -2.54 -3.60 -2.78
CA ARG A 107 -2.85 -4.09 -1.43
C ARG A 107 -3.18 -2.95 -0.46
N LEU A 108 -2.37 -1.89 -0.44
CA LEU A 108 -2.57 -0.73 0.43
C LEU A 108 -3.83 0.03 0.07
N VAL A 109 -4.02 0.31 -1.23
CA VAL A 109 -5.21 0.96 -1.75
C VAL A 109 -6.46 0.16 -1.39
N THR A 110 -6.44 -1.15 -1.62
CA THR A 110 -7.56 -2.03 -1.29
C THR A 110 -7.85 -2.02 0.21
N TYR A 111 -6.83 -2.14 1.06
CA TYR A 111 -7.00 -2.07 2.51
C TYR A 111 -7.67 -0.77 2.95
N HIS A 112 -7.14 0.39 2.53
CA HIS A 112 -7.70 1.68 2.91
C HIS A 112 -9.07 1.95 2.29
N ARG A 113 -9.40 1.32 1.16
CA ARG A 113 -10.74 1.40 0.56
C ARG A 113 -11.82 0.59 1.26
N HIS A 114 -11.43 -0.45 1.99
CA HIS A 114 -12.37 -1.33 2.69
C HIS A 114 -12.34 -1.15 4.20
N TYR A 115 -11.46 -0.29 4.73
CA TYR A 115 -11.42 0.02 6.15
C TYR A 115 -12.79 0.58 6.62
N PRO A 116 -13.40 0.08 7.70
CA PRO A 116 -14.68 0.58 8.18
C PRO A 116 -14.64 2.08 8.50
N LEU A 117 -15.57 2.85 7.94
CA LEU A 117 -15.66 4.28 8.21
C LEU A 117 -16.43 4.52 9.51
N SER A 118 -15.98 5.52 10.26
CA SER A 118 -16.70 6.08 11.39
C SER A 118 -16.46 7.58 11.44
N ALA A 119 -17.36 8.32 12.09
CA ALA A 119 -17.17 9.76 12.28
C ALA A 119 -15.86 10.07 13.03
N ALA A 120 -15.47 9.24 13.99
CA ALA A 120 -14.20 9.38 14.71
C ALA A 120 -12.98 9.18 13.79
N TYR A 121 -13.01 8.13 12.96
CA TYR A 121 -11.96 7.88 11.97
C TYR A 121 -11.82 9.06 10.99
N CYS A 122 -12.93 9.54 10.42
CA CYS A 122 -12.87 10.62 9.45
C CYS A 122 -12.45 11.96 10.06
N ARG A 123 -12.85 12.26 11.30
CA ARG A 123 -12.29 13.42 12.02
C ARG A 123 -10.79 13.31 12.26
N ASN A 124 -10.28 12.09 12.49
CA ASN A 124 -8.84 11.90 12.64
C ASN A 124 -8.10 12.12 11.32
N VAL A 125 -8.60 11.57 10.22
CA VAL A 125 -8.07 11.79 8.87
C VAL A 125 -8.08 13.29 8.54
N ASP A 126 -9.16 13.98 8.83
CA ASP A 126 -9.28 15.42 8.62
C ASP A 126 -8.23 16.23 9.40
N LYS A 127 -8.01 15.89 10.69
CA LYS A 127 -6.93 16.50 11.50
C LYS A 127 -5.54 16.26 10.91
N MET A 128 -5.28 15.06 10.40
CA MET A 128 -4.00 14.74 9.78
C MET A 128 -3.78 15.56 8.50
N LEU A 129 -4.83 15.67 7.67
CA LEU A 129 -4.82 16.50 6.46
C LEU A 129 -4.62 17.98 6.80
N ASP A 130 -5.33 18.51 7.80
CA ASP A 130 -5.14 19.89 8.26
C ASP A 130 -3.71 20.18 8.72
N ALA A 131 -3.11 19.24 9.45
CA ALA A 131 -1.74 19.38 9.92
C ALA A 131 -0.75 19.46 8.75
N ILE A 132 -0.91 18.67 7.69
CA ILE A 132 -0.02 18.76 6.51
C ILE A 132 -0.35 19.96 5.61
N THR A 133 -1.61 20.41 5.56
CA THR A 133 -1.97 21.64 4.85
C THR A 133 -1.29 22.85 5.49
N LYS A 134 -1.24 22.90 6.82
CA LYS A 134 -0.58 23.99 7.58
C LYS A 134 0.95 23.85 7.60
N GLY A 135 1.47 22.67 7.93
CA GLY A 135 2.90 22.42 8.13
C GLY A 135 3.68 22.03 6.87
N GLY A 136 3.00 21.75 5.76
CA GLY A 136 3.60 21.37 4.50
C GLY A 136 4.40 20.06 4.58
N TRP A 137 5.47 19.98 3.78
CA TRP A 137 6.26 18.74 3.63
C TRP A 137 6.87 18.23 4.94
N GLY A 138 7.30 19.13 5.83
CA GLY A 138 7.89 18.74 7.12
C GLY A 138 6.90 17.96 7.99
N ALA A 139 5.70 18.51 8.19
CA ALA A 139 4.63 17.85 8.93
C ALA A 139 4.19 16.53 8.26
N PHE A 140 4.16 16.49 6.93
CA PHE A 140 3.86 15.25 6.21
C PHE A 140 4.91 14.16 6.44
N ALA A 141 6.21 14.52 6.37
CA ALA A 141 7.29 13.57 6.61
C ALA A 141 7.31 13.07 8.07
N GLU A 142 7.01 13.93 9.03
CA GLU A 142 6.88 13.58 10.45
C GLU A 142 5.68 12.65 10.70
N GLN A 143 4.53 12.92 10.08
CA GLN A 143 3.40 11.99 10.16
C GLN A 143 3.76 10.63 9.54
N ALA A 144 4.43 10.62 8.39
CA ALA A 144 4.82 9.39 7.71
C ALA A 144 5.73 8.51 8.57
N SER A 145 6.68 9.10 9.31
CA SER A 145 7.57 8.36 10.21
C SER A 145 6.88 7.86 11.49
N THR A 146 5.78 8.49 11.90
CA THR A 146 5.04 8.14 13.13
C THR A 146 3.95 7.10 12.88
N VAL A 147 3.19 7.22 11.79
CA VAL A 147 2.06 6.33 11.48
C VAL A 147 2.55 4.98 10.92
N GLN A 148 3.72 4.96 10.28
CA GLN A 148 4.46 3.74 9.87
C GLN A 148 3.65 2.67 9.13
N ASN A 149 2.63 3.05 8.33
CA ASN A 149 1.68 2.19 7.58
C ASN A 149 2.24 0.83 7.08
N GLN A 150 2.32 -0.14 8.00
CA GLN A 150 2.76 -1.53 7.80
C GLN A 150 4.15 -1.74 7.18
N VAL A 151 5.03 -0.74 7.13
CA VAL A 151 6.37 -0.88 6.50
C VAL A 151 7.16 -2.02 7.16
N LEU A 152 7.19 -2.05 8.49
CA LEU A 152 7.92 -3.07 9.25
C LEU A 152 7.30 -4.47 9.19
N GLN A 153 6.07 -4.60 8.67
CA GLN A 153 5.40 -5.89 8.51
C GLN A 153 5.69 -6.53 7.15
N ASP A 154 5.88 -5.70 6.11
CA ASP A 154 6.13 -6.17 4.76
C ASP A 154 7.62 -6.26 4.41
N TYR A 155 8.50 -5.58 5.15
CA TYR A 155 9.93 -5.52 4.88
C TYR A 155 10.75 -5.92 6.11
N LYS A 156 11.85 -6.62 5.86
CA LYS A 156 12.93 -6.73 6.85
C LYS A 156 13.72 -5.43 6.85
N VAL A 157 13.91 -4.85 8.02
CA VAL A 157 14.75 -3.66 8.19
C VAL A 157 16.11 -4.08 8.69
N CYS A 158 17.13 -3.56 8.02
CA CYS A 158 18.50 -3.48 8.48
C CYS A 158 18.80 -1.97 8.69
#